data_AF-A0A2S3GY46-F1
#
_entry.id   AF-A0A2S3GY46-F1
#
_cell.length_a   1.000
_cell.length_b   1.000
_cell.length_c   1.000
_cell.angle_alpha   90.00
_cell.angle_beta   90.00
_cell.angle_gamma   90.00
#
_symmetry.space_group_name_H-M   'P 1'
#
loop_
_entity.id
_entity.type
_entity.pdbx_description
1 polymer ?
#
loop_
_entity_poly.entity_id
_entity_poly.type
_entity_poly.pdbx_seq_one_letter_code
_entity_poly.pdbx_strand_id
1 'polypeptide(L)'
;MVDSGLAKLGYDYINIDDCWAAYDRDSQGNLVANPSTFPSGIKVLADYVHGKGLKLGVYGDAGNKMSGSLGYQEQDAKSFASWGVDYLKYDNCNDQGLSPQPRYVNMSKALLNSGRDIFFSLCEWGVNDPATWAIGVGNSWRTTGDIQDNWGSITVIADTNGKWASYAGPGGWNDPDTLEVGNGGMTTEEYRSHFSIWALAKAPLLIGCDIRSMSNDTKEILSNQNVIAVNQDGLGVQGHKVQQDGDQEVWAGPLSPGRVAVVLWNRGSAEASVTESWSSIGLNASTVVDAHNLWTNEITSSVQGELKETVDTHACKMYVLTPK
;
A
#
# COMPACT_ATOMS: atom_id res chain seq x y z
N MET A 1 4.30 -16.23 -5.58
CA MET A 1 5.41 -15.27 -5.34
C MET A 1 6.64 -15.59 -6.16
N VAL A 2 7.38 -16.66 -5.83
CA VAL A 2 8.62 -17.01 -6.55
C VAL A 2 8.33 -17.42 -7.98
N ASP A 3 7.53 -18.47 -8.17
CA ASP A 3 7.25 -19.05 -9.50
C ASP A 3 6.45 -18.09 -10.40
N SER A 4 5.58 -17.27 -9.79
CA SER A 4 4.81 -16.26 -10.52
C SER A 4 5.66 -15.10 -11.02
N GLY A 5 6.88 -14.92 -10.49
CA GLY A 5 7.78 -13.81 -10.80
C GLY A 5 7.59 -12.57 -9.95
N LEU A 6 6.50 -12.47 -9.18
CA LEU A 6 6.18 -11.31 -8.32
C LEU A 6 7.30 -11.00 -7.32
N ALA A 7 7.96 -12.01 -6.76
CA ALA A 7 9.09 -11.82 -5.85
C ALA A 7 10.23 -11.01 -6.50
N LYS A 8 10.51 -11.23 -7.80
CA LYS A 8 11.54 -10.50 -8.55
C LYS A 8 11.14 -9.06 -8.87
N LEU A 9 9.85 -8.74 -8.74
CA LEU A 9 9.29 -7.40 -8.98
C LEU A 9 9.27 -6.54 -7.70
N GLY A 10 9.70 -7.10 -6.56
CA GLY A 10 9.78 -6.38 -5.29
C GLY A 10 8.71 -6.74 -4.27
N TYR A 11 7.76 -7.62 -4.61
CA TYR A 11 6.82 -8.17 -3.62
C TYR A 11 7.55 -9.21 -2.75
N ASP A 12 8.15 -8.77 -1.64
CA ASP A 12 9.04 -9.59 -0.81
C ASP A 12 8.43 -10.00 0.54
N TYR A 13 7.35 -9.37 1.00
CA TYR A 13 6.65 -9.73 2.23
C TYR A 13 5.47 -10.71 2.00
N ILE A 14 5.45 -11.80 2.77
CA ILE A 14 4.29 -12.68 2.97
C ILE A 14 3.71 -12.36 4.34
N ASN A 15 2.59 -11.65 4.39
CA ASN A 15 1.99 -11.19 5.64
C ASN A 15 0.82 -12.09 6.02
N ILE A 16 0.89 -12.66 7.23
CA ILE A 16 -0.23 -13.36 7.85
C ILE A 16 -1.08 -12.32 8.56
N ASP A 17 -2.37 -12.26 8.23
CA ASP A 17 -3.34 -11.37 8.90
C ASP A 17 -3.93 -12.04 10.16
N ASP A 18 -5.07 -11.59 10.65
CA ASP A 18 -5.70 -12.14 11.86
C ASP A 18 -6.03 -13.66 11.75
N CYS A 19 -6.46 -14.26 12.86
CA CYS A 19 -6.79 -15.69 13.01
C CYS A 19 -5.61 -16.68 12.96
N TRP A 20 -4.37 -16.21 13.07
CA TRP A 20 -3.19 -17.10 13.13
C TRP A 20 -2.89 -17.65 14.53
N ALA A 21 -3.19 -16.88 15.56
CA ALA A 21 -2.90 -17.23 16.95
C ALA A 21 -3.98 -18.16 17.54
N ALA A 22 -3.59 -18.94 18.55
CA ALA A 22 -4.52 -19.59 19.44
C ALA A 22 -5.30 -18.54 20.24
N TYR A 23 -6.48 -18.92 20.74
CA TYR A 23 -7.34 -18.01 21.50
C TYR A 23 -6.68 -17.54 22.81
N ASP A 24 -6.04 -18.48 23.51
CA ASP A 24 -5.36 -18.23 24.78
C ASP A 24 -3.85 -18.18 24.59
N ARG A 25 -3.20 -17.32 25.38
CA ARG A 25 -1.76 -17.33 25.60
C ARG A 25 -1.36 -18.59 26.36
N ASP A 26 -0.09 -18.99 26.25
CA ASP A 26 0.44 -20.08 27.07
C ASP A 26 0.54 -19.69 28.57
N SER A 27 0.95 -20.65 29.41
CA SER A 27 1.10 -20.43 30.85
C SER A 27 2.20 -19.42 31.23
N GLN A 28 3.05 -19.01 30.28
CA GLN A 28 4.06 -17.97 30.44
C GLN A 28 3.60 -16.62 29.89
N GLY A 29 2.39 -16.54 29.34
CA GLY A 29 1.82 -15.33 28.75
C GLY A 29 2.26 -15.07 27.31
N ASN A 30 2.88 -16.03 26.61
CA ASN A 30 3.26 -15.84 25.21
C ASN A 30 2.06 -16.08 24.28
N LEU A 31 2.02 -15.34 23.16
CA LEU A 31 1.18 -15.72 22.03
C LEU A 31 1.62 -17.09 21.49
N VAL A 32 0.64 -17.91 21.11
CA VAL A 32 0.86 -19.26 20.57
C VAL A 32 0.22 -19.33 19.19
N ALA A 33 0.92 -19.91 18.21
CA ALA A 33 0.31 -20.19 16.91
C ALA A 33 -0.81 -21.23 17.06
N ASN A 34 -1.91 -21.07 16.32
CA ASN A 34 -3.01 -22.03 16.38
C ASN A 34 -2.53 -23.41 15.89
N PRO A 35 -2.57 -24.47 16.73
CA PRO A 35 -1.99 -25.76 16.38
C PRO A 35 -2.73 -26.49 15.26
N SER A 36 -3.98 -26.13 14.97
CA SER A 36 -4.77 -26.74 13.89
C SER A 36 -4.41 -26.19 12.51
N THR A 37 -4.04 -24.91 12.42
CA THR A 37 -3.72 -24.23 11.16
C THR A 37 -2.23 -23.98 10.97
N PHE A 38 -1.49 -23.83 12.07
CA PHE A 38 -0.03 -23.66 12.12
C PHE A 38 0.62 -24.71 13.04
N PRO A 39 0.46 -26.02 12.76
CA PRO A 39 0.96 -27.09 13.64
C PRO A 39 2.47 -27.08 13.84
N SER A 40 3.23 -26.49 12.91
CA SER A 40 4.69 -26.36 13.00
C SER A 40 5.16 -25.07 13.67
N GLY A 41 4.24 -24.15 13.99
CA GLY A 41 4.55 -22.85 14.57
C GLY A 41 5.09 -21.81 13.58
N ILE A 42 5.09 -20.54 14.00
CA ILE A 42 5.47 -19.40 13.15
C ILE A 42 6.97 -19.43 12.79
N LYS A 43 7.84 -19.84 13.71
CA LYS A 43 9.29 -19.88 13.43
C LYS A 43 9.64 -20.79 12.24
N VAL A 44 9.04 -21.98 12.18
CA VAL A 44 9.29 -22.92 11.07
C VAL A 44 8.77 -22.35 9.75
N LEU A 45 7.64 -21.66 9.77
CA LEU A 45 7.10 -20.96 8.60
C LEU A 45 8.01 -19.80 8.16
N ALA A 46 8.53 -19.01 9.11
CA ALA A 46 9.49 -17.95 8.84
C ALA A 46 10.75 -18.51 8.18
N ASP A 47 11.34 -19.57 8.73
CA ASP A 47 12.51 -20.24 8.16
C ASP A 47 12.24 -20.73 6.72
N TYR A 48 11.04 -21.25 6.45
CA TYR A 48 10.64 -21.64 5.09
C TYR A 48 10.55 -20.44 4.14
N VAL A 49 9.89 -19.35 4.56
CA VAL A 49 9.72 -18.12 3.77
C VAL A 49 11.09 -17.47 3.49
N HIS A 50 11.95 -17.37 4.51
CA HIS A 50 13.32 -16.89 4.38
C HIS A 50 14.16 -17.76 3.44
N GLY A 51 13.98 -19.08 3.50
CA GLY A 51 14.61 -20.02 2.56
C GLY A 51 14.21 -19.83 1.09
N LYS A 52 13.15 -19.05 0.82
CA LYS A 52 12.74 -18.61 -0.53
C LYS A 52 13.22 -17.19 -0.88
N GLY A 53 13.99 -16.54 0.00
CA GLY A 53 14.44 -15.16 -0.16
C GLY A 53 13.33 -14.13 0.06
N LEU A 54 12.26 -14.51 0.76
CA LEU A 54 11.13 -13.65 1.11
C LEU A 54 11.18 -13.33 2.61
N LYS A 55 10.28 -12.44 3.05
CA LYS A 55 10.11 -12.00 4.43
C LYS A 55 8.74 -12.40 4.97
N LEU A 56 8.63 -12.66 6.27
CA LEU A 56 7.37 -13.05 6.91
C LEU A 56 6.83 -11.92 7.78
N GLY A 57 5.59 -11.54 7.55
CA GLY A 57 4.82 -10.68 8.45
C GLY A 57 3.80 -11.45 9.27
N VAL A 58 3.46 -10.89 10.43
CA VAL A 58 2.35 -11.35 11.28
C VAL A 58 1.45 -10.18 11.65
N TYR A 59 0.30 -10.53 12.18
CA TYR A 59 -0.68 -9.59 12.72
C TYR A 59 -0.66 -9.60 14.25
N GLY A 60 -0.84 -8.43 14.85
CA GLY A 60 -1.19 -8.25 16.25
C GLY A 60 -2.20 -7.11 16.40
N ASP A 61 -2.68 -6.92 17.61
CA ASP A 61 -3.67 -5.87 17.91
C ASP A 61 -3.25 -5.04 19.13
N ALA A 62 -3.52 -3.74 19.08
CA ALA A 62 -3.23 -2.77 20.15
C ALA A 62 -4.30 -2.75 21.24
N GLY A 63 -5.13 -3.79 21.33
CA GLY A 63 -6.08 -4.10 22.39
C GLY A 63 -5.75 -5.41 23.11
N ASN A 64 -6.75 -5.97 23.80
CA ASN A 64 -6.55 -7.02 24.80
C ASN A 64 -7.25 -8.36 24.49
N LYS A 65 -7.72 -8.58 23.26
CA LYS A 65 -8.37 -9.84 22.86
C LYS A 65 -7.59 -10.55 21.77
N MET A 66 -7.67 -11.89 21.74
CA MET A 66 -7.03 -12.73 20.73
C MET A 66 -5.53 -12.41 20.60
N SER A 67 -5.07 -12.04 19.40
CA SER A 67 -3.70 -11.59 19.10
C SER A 67 -3.36 -10.21 19.68
N GLY A 68 -4.13 -9.71 20.66
CA GLY A 68 -3.94 -8.43 21.31
C GLY A 68 -2.70 -8.42 22.23
N SER A 69 -1.84 -7.43 22.03
CA SER A 69 -0.57 -7.27 22.76
C SER A 69 -0.61 -6.14 23.80
N LEU A 70 -1.78 -5.56 24.11
CA LEU A 70 -1.90 -4.51 25.13
C LEU A 70 -1.46 -5.06 26.51
N GLY A 71 -0.37 -4.51 27.05
CA GLY A 71 0.24 -4.96 28.31
C GLY A 71 1.31 -6.05 28.15
N TYR A 72 1.45 -6.62 26.95
CA TYR A 72 2.42 -7.68 26.61
C TYR A 72 3.40 -7.24 25.51
N GLN A 73 3.46 -5.96 25.16
CA GLN A 73 4.18 -5.47 23.98
C GLN A 73 5.65 -5.92 23.96
N GLU A 74 6.38 -5.79 25.08
CA GLU A 74 7.78 -6.21 25.16
C GLU A 74 7.97 -7.72 25.00
N GLN A 75 7.06 -8.52 25.56
CA GLN A 75 7.11 -9.98 25.49
C GLN A 75 6.78 -10.46 24.07
N ASP A 76 5.76 -9.89 23.45
CA ASP A 76 5.32 -10.25 22.11
C ASP A 76 6.33 -9.81 21.06
N ALA A 77 6.89 -8.59 21.17
CA ALA A 77 7.95 -8.13 20.28
C ALA A 77 9.19 -9.06 20.32
N LYS A 78 9.60 -9.52 21.51
CA LYS A 78 10.67 -10.52 21.65
C LYS A 78 10.30 -11.86 21.03
N SER A 79 9.04 -12.28 21.17
CA SER A 79 8.54 -13.52 20.57
C SER A 79 8.60 -13.44 19.05
N PHE A 80 8.07 -12.37 18.45
CA PHE A 80 8.12 -12.10 17.01
C PHE A 80 9.56 -12.11 16.49
N ALA A 81 10.48 -11.40 17.18
CA ALA A 81 11.89 -11.39 16.83
C ALA A 81 12.52 -12.79 16.91
N SER A 82 12.22 -13.57 17.95
CA SER A 82 12.72 -14.94 18.12
C SER A 82 12.20 -15.91 17.05
N TRP A 83 11.01 -15.64 16.52
CA TRP A 83 10.41 -16.39 15.41
C TRP A 83 10.94 -15.95 14.04
N GLY A 84 11.72 -14.87 13.95
CA GLY A 84 12.21 -14.36 12.68
C GLY A 84 11.19 -13.55 11.89
N VAL A 85 10.16 -13.00 12.54
CA VAL A 85 9.20 -12.09 11.90
C VAL A 85 9.93 -10.84 11.39
N ASP A 86 9.52 -10.33 10.23
CA ASP A 86 10.09 -9.16 9.55
C ASP A 86 9.11 -7.98 9.45
N TYR A 87 7.82 -8.22 9.70
CA TYR A 87 6.74 -7.25 9.56
C TYR A 87 5.66 -7.49 10.61
N LEU A 88 5.15 -6.43 11.22
CA LEU A 88 3.98 -6.46 12.10
C LEU A 88 2.92 -5.48 11.57
N LYS A 89 1.76 -6.03 11.16
CA LYS A 89 0.50 -5.26 11.10
C LYS A 89 -0.06 -5.20 12.51
N TYR A 90 -0.35 -4.00 13.01
CA TYR A 90 -0.79 -3.81 14.39
C TYR A 90 -2.10 -3.03 14.42
N ASP A 91 -3.18 -3.71 14.81
CA ASP A 91 -4.56 -3.26 14.69
C ASP A 91 -5.04 -2.47 15.92
N ASN A 92 -6.28 -1.97 15.91
CA ASN A 92 -6.81 -1.04 16.89
C ASN A 92 -8.14 -1.47 17.52
N CYS A 93 -8.48 -2.76 17.45
CA CYS A 93 -9.67 -3.29 18.11
C CYS A 93 -9.49 -3.35 19.64
N ASN A 94 -10.59 -3.51 20.39
CA ASN A 94 -10.62 -3.79 21.83
C ASN A 94 -9.67 -2.91 22.69
N ASP A 95 -9.55 -1.63 22.33
CA ASP A 95 -8.56 -0.66 22.83
C ASP A 95 -8.71 -0.22 24.29
N GLN A 96 -9.73 -0.70 24.99
CA GLN A 96 -10.08 -0.33 26.36
C GLN A 96 -10.39 1.17 26.54
N GLY A 97 -10.81 1.87 25.47
CA GLY A 97 -11.07 3.30 25.46
C GLY A 97 -9.81 4.17 25.51
N LEU A 98 -8.64 3.58 25.23
CA LEU A 98 -7.36 4.28 25.22
C LEU A 98 -7.04 4.83 23.83
N SER A 99 -6.50 6.04 23.76
CA SER A 99 -6.07 6.64 22.49
C SER A 99 -4.98 5.80 21.79
N PRO A 100 -4.95 5.77 20.45
CA PRO A 100 -3.99 4.97 19.68
C PRO A 100 -2.54 5.38 19.93
N GLN A 101 -2.20 6.67 19.76
CA GLN A 101 -0.82 7.15 19.82
C GLN A 101 0.04 6.56 20.96
N PRO A 102 -0.35 6.64 22.25
CA PRO A 102 0.46 6.05 23.33
C PRO A 102 0.58 4.52 23.24
N ARG A 103 -0.48 3.81 22.82
CA ARG A 103 -0.47 2.34 22.67
C ARG A 103 0.50 1.91 21.56
N TYR A 104 0.46 2.60 20.42
CA TYR A 104 1.35 2.35 19.28
C TYR A 104 2.80 2.72 19.59
N VAL A 105 3.06 3.82 20.30
CA VAL A 105 4.42 4.20 20.76
C VAL A 105 5.03 3.12 21.67
N ASN A 106 4.22 2.47 22.51
CA ASN A 106 4.71 1.38 23.36
C ASN A 106 5.14 0.15 22.55
N MET A 107 4.35 -0.24 21.55
CA MET A 107 4.73 -1.34 20.65
C MET A 107 5.96 -0.99 19.80
N SER A 108 6.02 0.24 19.26
CA SER A 108 7.19 0.74 18.51
C SER A 108 8.48 0.58 19.32
N LYS A 109 8.49 1.06 20.58
CA LYS A 109 9.64 0.89 21.48
C LYS A 109 9.98 -0.57 21.75
N ALA A 110 8.97 -1.42 21.92
CA ALA A 110 9.17 -2.86 22.13
C ALA A 110 9.82 -3.52 20.91
N LEU A 111 9.38 -3.20 19.69
CA LEU A 111 9.96 -3.71 18.45
C LEU A 111 11.41 -3.25 18.28
N LEU A 112 11.70 -1.97 18.50
CA LEU A 112 13.07 -1.43 18.44
C LEU A 112 14.02 -2.11 19.44
N ASN A 113 13.51 -2.53 20.60
CA ASN A 113 14.27 -3.21 21.64
C ASN A 113 14.25 -4.75 21.52
N SER A 114 13.60 -5.30 20.49
CA SER A 114 13.45 -6.75 20.32
C SER A 114 14.73 -7.45 19.84
N GLY A 115 15.67 -6.69 19.27
CA GLY A 115 16.91 -7.21 18.68
C GLY A 115 16.78 -7.65 17.21
N ARG A 116 15.65 -7.34 16.55
CA ARG A 116 15.43 -7.57 15.13
C ARG A 116 14.70 -6.37 14.51
N ASP A 117 15.10 -5.99 13.31
CA ASP A 117 14.38 -4.98 12.52
C ASP A 117 13.06 -5.59 12.03
N ILE A 118 11.93 -5.02 12.47
CA ILE A 118 10.58 -5.45 12.11
C ILE A 118 9.85 -4.22 11.56
N PHE A 119 9.39 -4.30 10.32
CA PHE A 119 8.57 -3.24 9.71
C PHE A 119 7.27 -3.08 10.51
N PHE A 120 6.97 -1.86 10.96
CA PHE A 120 5.81 -1.60 11.81
C PHE A 120 4.71 -0.87 11.05
N SER A 121 3.63 -1.59 10.76
CA SER A 121 2.47 -1.12 10.02
C SER A 121 1.31 -0.86 10.97
N LEU A 122 0.95 0.40 11.15
CA LEU A 122 -0.13 0.80 12.04
C LEU A 122 -1.48 0.63 11.33
N CYS A 123 -2.45 0.01 12.01
CA CYS A 123 -3.79 -0.25 11.49
C CYS A 123 -4.82 0.29 12.47
N GLU A 124 -4.91 1.62 12.58
CA GLU A 124 -5.88 2.29 13.45
C GLU A 124 -7.00 3.00 12.69
N TRP A 125 -7.03 2.80 11.38
CA TRP A 125 -8.09 3.23 10.47
C TRP A 125 -8.22 4.75 10.28
N GLY A 126 -7.17 5.51 10.56
CA GLY A 126 -7.17 6.97 10.47
C GLY A 126 -7.71 7.68 11.71
N VAL A 127 -7.99 6.96 12.81
CA VAL A 127 -8.45 7.51 14.08
C VAL A 127 -7.39 8.44 14.70
N ASN A 128 -7.81 9.68 14.94
CA ASN A 128 -6.93 10.75 15.41
C ASN A 128 -5.77 11.05 14.45
N ASP A 129 -5.99 10.92 13.14
CA ASP A 129 -5.14 11.49 12.09
C ASP A 129 -3.66 11.03 12.15
N PRO A 130 -3.37 9.73 11.96
CA PRO A 130 -2.05 9.12 12.12
C PRO A 130 -0.95 9.79 11.29
N ALA A 131 -1.27 10.33 10.13
CA ALA A 131 -0.32 11.07 9.29
C ALA A 131 0.41 12.19 10.06
N THR A 132 -0.22 12.75 11.10
CA THR A 132 0.34 13.86 11.90
C THR A 132 1.26 13.42 13.04
N TRP A 133 1.26 12.14 13.42
CA TRP A 133 1.99 11.66 14.60
C TRP A 133 2.67 10.29 14.46
N ALA A 134 2.30 9.47 13.47
CA ALA A 134 2.82 8.13 13.28
C ALA A 134 4.21 8.12 12.63
N ILE A 135 4.63 9.23 12.01
CA ILE A 135 6.00 9.42 11.55
C ILE A 135 6.97 9.33 12.74
N GLY A 136 7.96 8.45 12.64
CA GLY A 136 8.87 8.14 13.74
C GLY A 136 8.31 7.19 14.80
N VAL A 137 7.06 6.74 14.67
CA VAL A 137 6.47 5.65 15.46
C VAL A 137 6.52 4.35 14.67
N GLY A 138 6.06 4.35 13.42
CA GLY A 138 6.13 3.18 12.53
C GLY A 138 6.51 3.56 11.11
N ASN A 139 6.38 2.59 10.21
CA ASN A 139 6.81 2.70 8.81
C ASN A 139 5.67 2.95 7.84
N SER A 140 4.45 2.56 8.19
CA SER A 140 3.22 2.93 7.50
C SER A 140 2.05 3.02 8.47
N TRP A 141 0.99 3.70 8.06
CA TRP A 141 -0.24 3.84 8.87
C TRP A 141 -1.49 3.90 8.02
N ARG A 142 -2.48 3.07 8.36
CA ARG A 142 -3.79 3.07 7.71
C ARG A 142 -4.45 4.43 7.86
N THR A 143 -4.90 5.02 6.76
CA THR A 143 -5.54 6.36 6.76
C THR A 143 -7.07 6.30 6.69
N THR A 144 -7.63 5.11 6.52
CA THR A 144 -9.06 4.86 6.29
C THR A 144 -9.54 3.59 6.99
N GLY A 145 -10.86 3.42 7.07
CA GLY A 145 -11.48 2.11 7.29
C GLY A 145 -11.13 1.10 6.19
N ASP A 146 -11.58 -0.14 6.36
CA ASP A 146 -11.19 -1.26 5.50
C ASP A 146 -11.72 -1.10 4.07
N ILE A 147 -10.86 -1.46 3.13
CA ILE A 147 -11.21 -1.58 1.73
C ILE A 147 -12.16 -2.75 1.50
N GLN A 148 -12.97 -2.61 0.46
CA GLN A 148 -13.83 -3.66 -0.05
C GLN A 148 -13.64 -3.74 -1.56
N ASP A 149 -13.78 -4.94 -2.12
CA ASP A 149 -13.68 -5.21 -3.55
C ASP A 149 -14.86 -4.65 -4.36
N ASN A 150 -15.00 -3.32 -4.39
CA ASN A 150 -15.96 -2.59 -5.21
C ASN A 150 -15.49 -1.15 -5.47
N TRP A 151 -15.96 -0.58 -6.59
CA TRP A 151 -15.54 0.74 -7.07
C TRP A 151 -15.76 1.88 -6.08
N GLY A 152 -16.88 1.85 -5.36
CA GLY A 152 -17.22 2.87 -4.38
C GLY A 152 -16.20 2.91 -3.24
N SER A 153 -15.77 1.75 -2.75
CA SER A 153 -14.75 1.66 -1.70
C SER A 153 -13.40 2.21 -2.16
N ILE A 154 -12.90 1.76 -3.33
CA ILE A 154 -11.60 2.22 -3.86
C ILE A 154 -11.55 3.73 -4.02
N THR A 155 -12.59 4.32 -4.58
CA THR A 155 -12.61 5.76 -4.87
C THR A 155 -12.71 6.61 -3.60
N VAL A 156 -13.53 6.21 -2.62
CA VAL A 156 -13.62 6.89 -1.31
C VAL A 156 -12.30 6.81 -0.54
N ILE A 157 -11.64 5.64 -0.58
CA ILE A 157 -10.36 5.44 0.09
C ILE A 157 -9.25 6.28 -0.57
N ALA A 158 -9.20 6.31 -1.90
CA ALA A 158 -8.26 7.16 -2.64
C ALA A 158 -8.42 8.64 -2.25
N ASP A 159 -9.66 9.15 -2.25
CA ASP A 159 -9.97 10.54 -1.88
C ASP A 159 -9.56 10.84 -0.43
N THR A 160 -9.87 9.93 0.49
CA THR A 160 -9.57 10.10 1.93
C THR A 160 -8.07 10.06 2.20
N ASN A 161 -7.34 9.18 1.52
CA ASN A 161 -5.89 9.07 1.63
C ASN A 161 -5.16 10.26 1.00
N GLY A 162 -5.68 10.79 -0.11
CA GLY A 162 -5.08 11.90 -0.86
C GLY A 162 -4.87 13.17 -0.02
N LYS A 163 -5.72 13.42 0.99
CA LYS A 163 -5.59 14.58 1.89
C LYS A 163 -4.30 14.58 2.72
N TRP A 164 -3.65 13.42 2.87
CA TRP A 164 -2.47 13.22 3.68
C TRP A 164 -1.15 13.22 2.89
N ALA A 165 -1.19 13.51 1.60
CA ALA A 165 -0.04 13.34 0.70
C ALA A 165 1.25 14.04 1.18
N SER A 166 1.15 15.21 1.82
CA SER A 166 2.30 15.97 2.31
C SER A 166 3.03 15.34 3.52
N TYR A 167 2.45 14.34 4.16
CA TYR A 167 3.02 13.66 5.32
C TYR A 167 3.79 12.38 4.97
N ALA A 168 3.58 11.83 3.77
CA ALA A 168 4.26 10.63 3.33
C ALA A 168 5.67 10.95 2.82
N GLY A 169 6.59 10.01 3.05
CA GLY A 169 7.96 10.07 2.56
C GLY A 169 8.79 8.85 2.94
N PRO A 170 10.06 8.79 2.53
CA PRO A 170 10.94 7.69 2.87
C PRO A 170 10.94 7.36 4.37
N GLY A 171 10.48 6.16 4.71
CA GLY A 171 10.39 5.64 6.07
C GLY A 171 9.03 5.80 6.77
N GLY A 172 8.08 6.52 6.18
CA GLY A 172 6.73 6.72 6.72
C GLY A 172 5.69 6.95 5.62
N TRP A 173 4.81 5.96 5.41
CA TRP A 173 3.87 5.95 4.30
C TRP A 173 2.42 5.95 4.74
N ASN A 174 1.58 6.76 4.07
CA ASN A 174 0.14 6.61 4.20
C ASN A 174 -0.30 5.29 3.57
N ASP A 175 -1.10 4.51 4.29
CA ASP A 175 -1.59 3.21 3.87
C ASP A 175 -3.11 3.29 3.57
N PRO A 176 -3.49 3.35 2.28
CA PRO A 176 -4.88 3.25 1.85
C PRO A 176 -5.40 1.81 1.81
N ASP A 177 -4.81 0.87 2.55
CA ASP A 177 -5.19 -0.54 2.65
C ASP A 177 -4.77 -1.40 1.44
N THR A 178 -5.00 -2.70 1.56
CA THR A 178 -4.54 -3.73 0.60
C THR A 178 -5.11 -3.60 -0.81
N LEU A 179 -4.42 -4.17 -1.79
CA LEU A 179 -4.89 -4.25 -3.17
C LEU A 179 -5.97 -5.31 -3.35
N GLU A 180 -7.12 -4.93 -3.92
CA GLU A 180 -8.23 -5.83 -4.25
C GLU A 180 -8.11 -6.47 -5.64
N VAL A 181 -7.04 -6.15 -6.38
CA VAL A 181 -6.80 -6.60 -7.76
C VAL A 181 -6.92 -8.12 -7.90
N GLY A 182 -7.95 -8.57 -8.63
CA GLY A 182 -8.16 -9.98 -8.94
C GLY A 182 -9.13 -10.72 -8.02
N ASN A 183 -9.83 -10.04 -7.10
CA ASN A 183 -10.82 -10.65 -6.22
C ASN A 183 -12.21 -10.84 -6.85
N GLY A 184 -12.48 -10.19 -7.98
CA GLY A 184 -13.60 -10.45 -8.88
C GLY A 184 -14.81 -9.52 -8.74
N GLY A 185 -14.79 -8.59 -7.79
CA GLY A 185 -15.84 -7.60 -7.54
C GLY A 185 -15.76 -6.35 -8.42
N MET A 186 -14.65 -6.16 -9.14
CA MET A 186 -14.44 -5.04 -10.07
C MET A 186 -13.99 -5.51 -11.46
N THR A 187 -14.16 -4.64 -12.45
CA THR A 187 -13.67 -4.83 -13.82
C THR A 187 -12.14 -4.69 -13.90
N THR A 188 -11.55 -5.20 -14.98
CA THR A 188 -10.10 -5.04 -15.24
C THR A 188 -9.68 -3.57 -15.27
N GLU A 189 -10.50 -2.67 -15.82
CA GLU A 189 -10.20 -1.24 -15.88
C GLU A 189 -10.27 -0.57 -14.50
N GLU A 190 -11.25 -0.93 -13.67
CA GLU A 190 -11.32 -0.46 -12.28
C GLU A 190 -10.11 -0.94 -11.46
N TYR A 191 -9.68 -2.19 -11.64
CA TYR A 191 -8.44 -2.69 -11.02
C TYR A 191 -7.18 -2.00 -11.53
N ARG A 192 -7.12 -1.68 -12.83
CA ARG A 192 -6.02 -0.91 -13.44
C ARG A 192 -5.95 0.49 -12.84
N SER A 193 -7.09 1.15 -12.66
CA SER A 193 -7.21 2.44 -11.96
C SER A 193 -6.78 2.35 -10.50
N HIS A 194 -7.28 1.36 -9.76
CA HIS A 194 -6.91 1.10 -8.37
C HIS A 194 -5.39 0.93 -8.20
N PHE A 195 -4.76 0.07 -9.01
CA PHE A 195 -3.32 -0.14 -8.95
C PHE A 195 -2.51 1.11 -9.32
N SER A 196 -2.97 1.85 -10.33
CA SER A 196 -2.32 3.10 -10.77
C SER A 196 -2.34 4.17 -9.67
N ILE A 197 -3.48 4.35 -9.01
CA ILE A 197 -3.63 5.33 -7.93
C ILE A 197 -2.81 4.94 -6.70
N TRP A 198 -2.82 3.66 -6.29
CA TRP A 198 -1.98 3.20 -5.17
C TRP A 198 -0.49 3.37 -5.48
N ALA A 199 -0.08 3.06 -6.71
CA ALA A 199 1.30 3.25 -7.14
C ALA A 199 1.71 4.73 -7.13
N LEU A 200 0.88 5.61 -7.70
CA LEU A 200 1.13 7.05 -7.69
C LEU A 200 1.19 7.60 -6.27
N ALA A 201 0.28 7.16 -5.40
CA ALA A 201 0.14 7.61 -4.02
C ALA A 201 1.24 7.07 -3.07
N LYS A 202 2.21 6.29 -3.56
CA LYS A 202 3.27 5.65 -2.75
C LYS A 202 2.69 4.80 -1.61
N ALA A 203 1.53 4.21 -1.85
CA ALA A 203 0.91 3.26 -0.95
C ALA A 203 1.77 1.99 -0.83
N PRO A 204 1.73 1.29 0.32
CA PRO A 204 2.13 -0.10 0.37
C PRO A 204 1.37 -0.93 -0.68
N LEU A 205 2.08 -1.65 -1.54
CA LEU A 205 1.47 -2.52 -2.56
C LEU A 205 1.32 -3.95 -2.03
N LEU A 206 0.39 -4.14 -1.09
CA LEU A 206 0.09 -5.45 -0.50
C LEU A 206 -0.99 -6.17 -1.31
N ILE A 207 -0.65 -7.29 -1.96
CA ILE A 207 -1.59 -8.06 -2.78
C ILE A 207 -2.61 -8.79 -1.89
N GLY A 208 -3.90 -8.54 -2.09
CA GLY A 208 -5.01 -9.17 -1.36
C GLY A 208 -5.67 -10.37 -2.05
N CYS A 209 -5.25 -10.76 -3.26
CA CYS A 209 -5.87 -11.85 -4.01
C CYS A 209 -5.15 -13.20 -3.87
N ASP A 210 -5.78 -14.27 -4.36
CA ASP A 210 -5.13 -15.59 -4.44
C ASP A 210 -4.09 -15.65 -5.58
N ILE A 211 -2.84 -15.42 -5.21
CA ILE A 211 -1.71 -15.45 -6.15
C ILE A 211 -1.40 -16.82 -6.77
N ARG A 212 -2.04 -17.91 -6.29
CA ARG A 212 -1.85 -19.27 -6.81
C ARG A 212 -2.65 -19.51 -8.09
N SER A 213 -3.69 -18.71 -8.32
CA SER A 213 -4.64 -18.87 -9.41
C SER A 213 -5.02 -17.54 -10.06
N MET A 214 -4.06 -16.63 -10.24
CA MET A 214 -4.27 -15.35 -10.92
C MET A 214 -4.66 -15.57 -12.38
N SER A 215 -5.61 -14.76 -12.86
CA SER A 215 -5.85 -14.61 -14.30
C SER A 215 -4.66 -13.91 -14.98
N ASN A 216 -4.62 -13.95 -16.32
CA ASN A 216 -3.61 -13.20 -17.07
C ASN A 216 -3.75 -11.69 -16.82
N ASP A 217 -4.98 -11.17 -16.79
CA ASP A 217 -5.28 -9.76 -16.54
C ASP A 217 -4.79 -9.32 -15.14
N THR A 218 -5.08 -10.12 -14.10
CA THR A 218 -4.58 -9.87 -12.74
C THR A 218 -3.06 -9.85 -12.71
N LYS A 219 -2.42 -10.81 -13.38
CA LYS A 219 -0.97 -10.87 -13.47
C LYS A 219 -0.39 -9.69 -14.24
N GLU A 220 -1.02 -9.24 -15.32
CA GLU A 220 -0.62 -8.06 -16.09
C GLU A 220 -0.60 -6.80 -15.20
N ILE A 221 -1.68 -6.57 -14.44
CA ILE A 221 -1.79 -5.42 -13.54
C ILE A 221 -0.71 -5.48 -12.45
N LEU A 222 -0.65 -6.59 -11.72
CA LEU A 222 0.27 -6.74 -10.58
C LEU A 222 1.74 -6.88 -10.98
N SER A 223 2.04 -7.13 -12.26
CA SER A 223 3.42 -7.34 -12.74
C SER A 223 3.94 -6.18 -13.59
N ASN A 224 3.22 -5.06 -13.70
CA ASN A 224 3.65 -3.93 -14.50
C ASN A 224 4.84 -3.19 -13.84
N GLN A 225 6.05 -3.49 -14.32
CA GLN A 225 7.30 -2.92 -13.82
C GLN A 225 7.35 -1.40 -13.91
N ASN A 226 6.75 -0.81 -14.93
CA ASN A 226 6.77 0.64 -15.13
C ASN A 226 5.92 1.34 -14.05
N VAL A 227 4.76 0.77 -13.73
CA VAL A 227 3.87 1.30 -12.67
C VAL A 227 4.49 1.07 -11.28
N ILE A 228 5.08 -0.11 -11.03
CA ILE A 228 5.81 -0.40 -9.78
C ILE A 228 6.98 0.57 -9.61
N ALA A 229 7.72 0.90 -10.69
CA ALA A 229 8.82 1.86 -10.62
C ALA A 229 8.37 3.27 -10.24
N VAL A 230 7.12 3.66 -10.56
CA VAL A 230 6.54 4.90 -10.04
C VAL A 230 6.34 4.80 -8.53
N ASN A 231 5.77 3.71 -8.03
CA ASN A 231 5.59 3.50 -6.58
C ASN A 231 6.92 3.51 -5.82
N GLN A 232 7.95 2.91 -6.41
CA GLN A 232 9.28 2.73 -5.79
C GLN A 232 10.28 3.85 -6.13
N ASP A 233 9.82 4.97 -6.70
CA ASP A 233 10.72 6.09 -7.04
C ASP A 233 11.42 6.64 -5.79
N GLY A 234 12.73 6.83 -5.89
CA GLY A 234 13.58 7.21 -4.76
C GLY A 234 13.32 8.61 -4.18
N LEU A 235 12.57 9.47 -4.89
CA LEU A 235 12.12 10.75 -4.32
C LEU A 235 11.07 10.53 -3.21
N GLY A 236 10.28 9.45 -3.31
CA GLY A 236 9.33 9.06 -2.28
C GLY A 236 8.21 10.06 -2.02
N VAL A 237 7.84 10.90 -2.99
CA VAL A 237 6.75 11.89 -2.81
C VAL A 237 5.42 11.29 -3.25
N GLN A 238 4.44 11.26 -2.34
CA GLN A 238 3.08 10.85 -2.64
C GLN A 238 2.42 11.78 -3.67
N GLY A 239 2.00 11.19 -4.79
CA GLY A 239 1.14 11.89 -5.74
C GLY A 239 -0.27 12.08 -5.18
N HIS A 240 -0.96 13.11 -5.66
CA HIS A 240 -2.30 13.48 -5.20
C HIS A 240 -3.11 14.06 -6.37
N LYS A 241 -4.41 14.25 -6.15
CA LYS A 241 -5.31 14.89 -7.10
C LYS A 241 -4.93 16.36 -7.29
N VAL A 242 -4.63 16.76 -8.52
CA VAL A 242 -4.25 18.13 -8.89
C VAL A 242 -5.34 18.84 -9.70
N GLN A 243 -6.24 18.09 -10.35
CA GLN A 243 -7.39 18.64 -11.06
C GLN A 243 -8.62 17.74 -10.89
N GLN A 244 -9.81 18.34 -10.96
CA GLN A 244 -11.08 17.64 -11.03
C GLN A 244 -12.11 18.49 -11.80
N ASP A 245 -12.69 17.91 -12.86
CA ASP A 245 -13.84 18.44 -13.60
C ASP A 245 -14.92 17.36 -13.65
N GLY A 246 -15.95 17.51 -12.81
CA GLY A 246 -16.94 16.45 -12.59
C GLY A 246 -16.29 15.14 -12.13
N ASP A 247 -16.46 14.10 -12.95
CA ASP A 247 -15.89 12.77 -12.72
C ASP A 247 -14.52 12.56 -13.39
N GLN A 248 -14.01 13.56 -14.13
CA GLN A 248 -12.70 13.50 -14.77
C GLN A 248 -11.65 14.13 -13.86
N GLU A 249 -10.65 13.36 -13.48
CA GLU A 249 -9.63 13.76 -12.53
C GLU A 249 -8.24 13.64 -13.13
N VAL A 250 -7.35 14.52 -12.69
CA VAL A 250 -5.91 14.34 -12.88
C VAL A 250 -5.24 14.23 -11.53
N TRP A 251 -4.47 13.15 -11.38
CA TRP A 251 -3.59 12.93 -10.24
C TRP A 251 -2.15 12.97 -10.70
N ALA A 252 -1.27 13.56 -9.90
CA ALA A 252 0.13 13.66 -10.26
C ALA A 252 1.06 13.74 -9.05
N GLY A 253 2.34 13.47 -9.31
CA GLY A 253 3.41 13.61 -8.32
C GLY A 253 4.79 13.65 -8.98
N PRO A 254 5.75 14.38 -8.39
CA PRO A 254 7.10 14.45 -8.91
C PRO A 254 7.83 13.10 -8.74
N LEU A 255 8.76 12.83 -9.66
CA LEU A 255 9.65 11.67 -9.65
C LEU A 255 11.10 12.11 -9.86
N SER A 256 12.05 11.30 -9.42
CA SER A 256 13.48 11.51 -9.63
C SER A 256 13.97 11.08 -11.02
N PRO A 257 14.95 11.75 -11.66
CA PRO A 257 15.30 13.16 -11.51
C PRO A 257 14.40 14.04 -12.40
N GLY A 258 13.55 14.89 -11.79
CA GLY A 258 12.80 15.92 -12.51
C GLY A 258 11.67 15.44 -13.42
N ARG A 259 11.30 14.15 -13.34
CA ARG A 259 10.17 13.57 -14.07
C ARG A 259 8.87 13.82 -13.31
N VAL A 260 7.73 13.59 -13.95
CA VAL A 260 6.41 13.69 -13.31
C VAL A 260 5.57 12.47 -13.66
N ALA A 261 4.97 11.81 -12.67
CA ALA A 261 3.94 10.81 -12.90
C ALA A 261 2.57 11.50 -12.98
N VAL A 262 1.75 11.10 -13.96
CA VAL A 262 0.39 11.61 -14.18
C VAL A 262 -0.56 10.44 -14.38
N VAL A 263 -1.72 10.49 -13.73
CA VAL A 263 -2.86 9.59 -13.97
C VAL A 263 -4.05 10.43 -14.40
N LEU A 264 -4.51 10.22 -15.62
CA LEU A 264 -5.77 10.74 -16.15
C LEU A 264 -6.85 9.72 -15.82
N TRP A 265 -7.76 10.05 -14.90
CA TRP A 265 -8.72 9.11 -14.33
C TRP A 265 -10.15 9.54 -14.63
N ASN A 266 -10.91 8.67 -15.31
CA ASN A 266 -12.34 8.90 -15.53
C ASN A 266 -13.14 8.05 -14.54
N ARG A 267 -13.73 8.70 -13.53
CA ARG A 267 -14.62 8.04 -12.55
C ARG A 267 -16.06 7.93 -13.03
N GLY A 268 -16.38 8.51 -14.19
CA GLY A 268 -17.73 8.60 -14.73
C GLY A 268 -18.16 7.30 -15.40
N SER A 269 -19.47 7.20 -15.66
CA SER A 269 -20.14 6.01 -16.22
C SER A 269 -20.09 5.91 -17.75
N ALA A 270 -19.38 6.82 -18.41
CA ALA A 270 -19.23 6.87 -19.87
C ALA A 270 -17.81 7.32 -20.25
N GLU A 271 -17.39 6.99 -21.46
CA GLU A 271 -16.15 7.49 -22.05
C GLU A 271 -16.13 9.03 -22.04
N ALA A 272 -15.02 9.60 -21.60
CA ALA A 272 -14.85 11.05 -21.50
C ALA A 272 -13.42 11.45 -21.84
N SER A 273 -13.24 12.70 -22.26
CA SER A 273 -11.91 13.26 -22.44
C SER A 273 -11.38 13.84 -21.14
N VAL A 274 -10.16 13.47 -20.78
CA VAL A 274 -9.44 14.00 -19.62
C VAL A 274 -8.21 14.74 -20.14
N THR A 275 -8.02 15.97 -19.68
CA THR A 275 -6.90 16.83 -20.12
C THR A 275 -6.09 17.27 -18.91
N GLU A 276 -4.78 17.05 -18.97
CA GLU A 276 -3.83 17.59 -18.01
C GLU A 276 -3.07 18.76 -18.63
N SER A 277 -2.96 19.87 -17.90
CA SER A 277 -2.21 21.06 -18.33
C SER A 277 -0.93 21.23 -17.51
N TRP A 278 0.21 21.57 -18.12
CA TRP A 278 1.50 21.65 -17.40
C TRP A 278 1.48 22.54 -16.14
N SER A 279 0.61 23.56 -16.12
CA SER A 279 0.42 24.44 -14.98
C SER A 279 -0.06 23.75 -13.69
N SER A 280 -0.79 22.64 -13.75
CA SER A 280 -1.25 21.90 -12.56
C SER A 280 -0.21 20.96 -11.98
N ILE A 281 0.81 20.60 -12.76
CA ILE A 281 1.85 19.65 -12.36
C ILE A 281 3.22 20.29 -12.18
N GLY A 282 3.26 21.62 -12.07
CA GLY A 282 4.49 22.36 -11.78
C GLY A 282 5.49 22.40 -12.95
N LEU A 283 5.04 22.13 -14.18
CA LEU A 283 5.83 22.29 -15.39
C LEU A 283 5.53 23.64 -16.06
N ASN A 284 6.54 24.27 -16.67
CA ASN A 284 6.29 25.45 -17.51
C ASN A 284 5.55 25.01 -18.79
N ALA A 285 4.59 25.80 -19.27
CA ALA A 285 3.84 25.47 -20.49
C ALA A 285 4.72 25.27 -21.74
N SER A 286 5.89 25.91 -21.79
CA SER A 286 6.88 25.75 -22.87
C SER A 286 7.75 24.49 -22.72
N THR A 287 7.63 23.74 -21.63
CA THR A 287 8.41 22.51 -21.40
C THR A 287 7.99 21.43 -22.37
N VAL A 288 8.95 20.92 -23.13
CA VAL A 288 8.77 19.77 -24.02
C VAL A 288 9.14 18.51 -23.26
N VAL A 289 8.28 17.50 -23.30
CA VAL A 289 8.50 16.21 -22.62
C VAL A 289 8.37 15.04 -23.60
N ASP A 290 8.97 13.91 -23.25
CA ASP A 290 8.51 12.62 -23.74
C ASP A 290 7.47 12.07 -22.75
N ALA A 291 6.29 11.68 -23.24
CA ALA A 291 5.21 11.10 -22.44
C ALA A 291 5.18 9.58 -22.65
N HIS A 292 5.53 8.82 -21.61
CA HIS A 292 5.55 7.35 -21.64
C HIS A 292 4.27 6.81 -21.00
N ASN A 293 3.38 6.21 -21.79
CA ASN A 293 2.20 5.51 -21.29
C ASN A 293 2.63 4.18 -20.65
N LEU A 294 2.42 4.04 -19.34
CA LEU A 294 2.96 2.92 -18.57
C LEU A 294 2.18 1.61 -18.78
N TRP A 295 0.95 1.70 -19.27
CA TRP A 295 0.09 0.54 -19.52
C TRP A 295 0.24 -0.02 -20.93
N THR A 296 0.46 0.82 -21.94
CA THR A 296 0.71 0.39 -23.33
C THR A 296 2.20 0.29 -23.67
N ASN A 297 3.06 0.88 -22.83
CA ASN A 297 4.49 1.06 -23.05
C ASN A 297 4.84 1.93 -24.27
N GLU A 298 3.88 2.71 -24.78
CA GLU A 298 4.10 3.64 -25.89
C GLU A 298 4.71 4.94 -25.39
N ILE A 299 5.59 5.54 -26.21
CA ILE A 299 6.21 6.83 -25.92
C ILE A 299 5.79 7.83 -26.99
N THR A 300 5.11 8.89 -26.58
CA THR A 300 4.80 10.04 -27.43
C THR A 300 5.83 11.11 -27.18
N SER A 301 6.67 11.38 -28.18
CA SER A 301 7.73 12.37 -28.05
C SER A 301 7.27 13.79 -28.32
N SER A 302 7.93 14.72 -27.65
CA SER A 302 7.78 16.17 -27.88
C SER A 302 6.39 16.71 -27.59
N VAL A 303 5.73 16.18 -26.55
CA VAL A 303 4.48 16.71 -26.00
C VAL A 303 4.79 18.02 -25.26
N GLN A 304 3.92 19.02 -25.40
CA GLN A 304 4.13 20.35 -24.82
C GLN A 304 2.80 20.97 -24.40
N GLY A 305 2.79 21.63 -23.25
CA GLY A 305 1.66 22.41 -22.75
C GLY A 305 0.56 21.59 -22.09
N GLU A 306 0.11 20.51 -22.74
CA GLU A 306 -0.95 19.64 -22.24
C GLU A 306 -0.81 18.19 -22.72
N LEU A 307 -1.50 17.29 -22.02
CA LEU A 307 -1.74 15.91 -22.42
C LEU A 307 -3.24 15.64 -22.34
N LYS A 308 -3.84 15.23 -23.46
CA LYS A 308 -5.28 14.98 -23.57
C LYS A 308 -5.52 13.57 -24.07
N GLU A 309 -6.36 12.83 -23.36
CA GLU A 309 -6.73 11.46 -23.70
C GLU A 309 -8.24 11.29 -23.68
N THR A 310 -8.70 10.29 -24.43
CA THR A 310 -10.04 9.73 -24.28
C THR A 310 -9.94 8.52 -23.36
N VAL A 311 -10.72 8.51 -22.28
CA VAL A 311 -10.63 7.53 -21.21
C VAL A 311 -11.99 6.89 -20.99
N ASP A 312 -12.04 5.56 -21.11
CA ASP A 312 -13.25 4.77 -20.88
C ASP A 312 -13.82 4.93 -19.47
N THR A 313 -15.06 4.48 -19.28
CA THR A 313 -15.72 4.46 -17.97
C THR A 313 -14.85 3.74 -16.93
N HIS A 314 -14.63 4.38 -15.79
CA HIS A 314 -13.82 3.88 -14.66
C HIS A 314 -12.35 3.55 -14.98
N ALA A 315 -11.89 3.81 -16.21
CA ALA A 315 -10.54 3.54 -16.65
C ALA A 315 -9.59 4.70 -16.32
N CYS A 316 -8.30 4.43 -16.46
CA CYS A 316 -7.28 5.45 -16.37
C CYS A 316 -6.23 5.33 -17.48
N LYS A 317 -5.52 6.42 -17.72
CA LYS A 317 -4.24 6.41 -18.45
C LYS A 317 -3.16 6.91 -17.51
N MET A 318 -2.07 6.17 -17.40
CA MET A 318 -0.95 6.52 -16.52
C MET A 318 0.28 6.80 -17.35
N TYR A 319 0.94 7.93 -17.08
CA TYR A 319 2.10 8.40 -17.79
C TYR A 319 3.25 8.74 -16.85
N VAL A 320 4.47 8.58 -17.35
CA VAL A 320 5.63 9.34 -16.86
C VAL A 320 6.02 10.35 -17.91
N LEU A 321 6.09 11.62 -17.51
CA LEU A 321 6.56 12.73 -18.31
C LEU A 321 8.03 12.97 -18.00
N THR A 322 8.86 12.94 -19.04
CA THR A 322 10.31 13.19 -18.93
C THR A 322 10.65 14.48 -19.68
N PRO A 323 10.95 15.58 -18.98
CA PRO A 323 11.40 16.82 -19.61
C PRO A 323 12.67 16.64 -20.44
N LYS A 324 12.75 17.37 -21.56
CA LYS A 324 13.93 17.44 -22.44
C LYS A 324 14.87 18.57 -22.07
#